data_AF-A0A1S8C5V2-F1
#
_entry.id   AF-A0A1S8C5V2-F1
#
_cell.length_a   1.000
_cell.length_b   1.000
_cell.length_c   1.000
_cell.angle_alpha   90.00
_cell.angle_beta   90.00
_cell.angle_gamma   90.00
#
_symmetry.space_group_name_H-M   'P 1'
#
loop_
_entity.id
_entity.type
_entity.pdbx_description
1 polymer ?
#
loop_
_entity_poly.entity_id
_entity_poly.type
_entity_poly.pdbx_seq_one_letter_code
_entity_poly.pdbx_strand_id
1 'polypeptide(L)'
;MSRSISDITLVQGLLAFLPNLTGNALLFVVSLGVMAWLSPLLTVVALAVGPALWWLALRSRRDLFPANWAAQQQAGVLAGDVEAAVSGVRVVKGFGQEDRELARVDGGARTLFGARMRVVRFTAHYNPLLQAVPALGQVGVLALGGWLALRGSITLGTFLAFVTYLAVLVSPVRQLAAVLTIGQQARAGVERVLEVIDAHPTMVSGSAPLPAGPLTVELDDVTFGHDAGRPVLAGVSLRIEPGETLALVGSSGSGKSSVVSLLPRFYDATAGAVRVGGVDVRELDTGALRAALGVVFEDSFLFSDTVRANIAFGRPDATDEEVRAAARAAQADGFIAALPHGYDTVVGEQGLTLSGGQRQRV
;
A
#
# COMPACT_ATOMS: atom_id res chain seq x y z
N MET A 1 -1.57 -2.07 -3.19
CA MET A 1 -2.84 -1.59 -2.60
C MET A 1 -2.84 -1.52 -1.07
N SER A 2 -2.40 -2.55 -0.32
CA SER A 2 -2.38 -2.47 1.16
C SER A 2 -1.61 -1.26 1.72
N ARG A 3 -0.47 -0.91 1.10
CA ARG A 3 0.33 0.27 1.48
C ARG A 3 -0.33 1.61 1.17
N SER A 4 -1.01 1.74 0.02
CA SER A 4 -1.73 2.98 -0.32
C SER A 4 -2.92 3.22 0.61
N ILE A 5 -3.64 2.16 1.00
CA ILE A 5 -4.73 2.24 1.98
C ILE A 5 -4.18 2.67 3.35
N SER A 6 -3.07 2.07 3.79
CA SER A 6 -2.41 2.46 5.05
C SER A 6 -1.97 3.93 5.04
N ASP A 7 -1.32 4.38 3.96
CA ASP A 7 -0.83 5.76 3.85
C ASP A 7 -1.97 6.78 3.83
N ILE A 8 -3.07 6.50 3.13
CA ILE A 8 -4.28 7.35 3.13
C ILE A 8 -4.90 7.40 4.52
N THR A 9 -4.95 6.27 5.23
CA THR A 9 -5.53 6.19 6.58
C THR A 9 -4.72 7.03 7.59
N LEU A 10 -3.39 7.08 7.45
CA LEU A 10 -2.54 7.95 8.27
C LEU A 10 -2.84 9.43 8.04
N VAL A 11 -3.04 9.84 6.79
CA VAL A 11 -3.36 11.23 6.42
C VAL A 11 -4.75 11.61 6.94
N GLN A 12 -5.76 10.76 6.71
CA GLN A 12 -7.11 10.97 7.24
C GLN A 12 -7.10 11.04 8.77
N GLY A 13 -6.33 10.18 9.42
CA GLY A 13 -6.12 10.22 10.86
C GLY A 13 -5.61 11.60 11.30
N LEU A 14 -4.53 12.10 10.72
CA LEU A 14 -3.99 13.42 11.07
C LEU A 14 -5.02 14.55 10.88
N LEU A 15 -5.74 14.54 9.76
CA LEU A 15 -6.77 15.56 9.47
C LEU A 15 -7.93 15.50 10.46
N ALA A 16 -8.37 14.30 10.85
CA ALA A 16 -9.42 14.10 11.85
C ALA A 16 -8.99 14.57 13.25
N PHE A 17 -7.68 14.61 13.54
CA PHE A 17 -7.14 15.12 14.79
C PHE A 17 -7.09 16.66 14.85
N LEU A 18 -7.10 17.38 13.71
CA LEU A 18 -6.95 18.84 13.68
C LEU A 18 -7.96 19.60 14.56
N PRO A 19 -9.28 19.32 14.53
CA PRO A 19 -10.25 20.03 15.38
C PRO A 19 -10.00 19.78 16.88
N ASN A 20 -9.57 18.57 17.24
CA ASN A 20 -9.26 18.24 18.63
C ASN A 20 -8.01 19.00 19.10
N LEU A 21 -7.01 19.13 18.22
CA LEU A 21 -5.77 19.86 18.52
C LEU A 21 -5.98 21.36 18.66
N THR A 22 -6.76 21.98 17.77
CA THR A 22 -7.05 23.40 17.88
C THR A 22 -7.84 23.70 19.16
N GLY A 23 -8.84 22.87 19.49
CA GLY A 23 -9.58 22.96 20.74
C GLY A 23 -8.69 22.82 21.98
N ASN A 24 -7.80 21.83 22.02
CA ASN A 24 -6.90 21.61 23.16
C ASN A 24 -5.78 22.64 23.25
N ALA A 25 -5.29 23.16 22.13
CA ALA A 25 -4.34 24.28 22.11
C ALA A 25 -4.99 25.56 22.66
N LEU A 26 -6.22 25.87 22.24
CA LEU A 26 -6.98 27.00 22.75
C LEU A 26 -7.21 26.85 24.26
N LEU A 27 -7.69 25.69 24.71
CA LEU A 27 -7.89 25.38 26.11
C LEU A 27 -6.60 25.53 26.93
N PHE A 28 -5.47 25.06 26.39
CA PHE A 28 -4.17 25.19 27.03
C PHE A 28 -3.77 26.66 27.22
N VAL A 29 -3.84 27.47 26.15
CA VAL A 29 -3.46 28.89 26.18
C VAL A 29 -4.39 29.70 27.08
N VAL A 30 -5.70 29.51 26.97
CA VAL A 30 -6.69 30.22 27.79
C VAL A 30 -6.53 29.85 29.27
N SER A 31 -6.41 28.56 29.60
CA SER A 31 -6.23 28.12 30.98
C SER A 31 -4.93 28.68 31.58
N LEU A 32 -3.84 28.69 30.82
CA LEU A 32 -2.58 29.29 31.25
C LEU A 32 -2.71 30.79 31.53
N GLY A 33 -3.41 31.52 30.65
CA GLY A 33 -3.67 32.96 30.81
C GLY A 33 -4.50 33.25 32.06
N VAL A 34 -5.57 32.49 32.30
CA VAL A 34 -6.41 32.62 33.49
C VAL A 34 -5.62 32.28 34.76
N MET A 35 -4.82 31.20 34.74
CA MET A 35 -3.98 30.82 35.88
C MET A 35 -2.96 31.92 36.21
N ALA A 36 -2.27 32.45 35.21
CA ALA A 36 -1.28 33.51 35.40
C ALA A 36 -1.90 34.78 36.00
N TRP A 37 -3.12 35.12 35.58
CA TRP A 37 -3.88 36.25 36.14
C TRP A 37 -4.32 36.02 37.59
N LEU A 38 -4.76 34.80 37.92
CA LEU A 38 -5.23 34.46 39.26
C LEU A 38 -4.08 34.33 40.29
N SER A 39 -2.98 33.68 39.92
CA SER A 39 -1.80 33.54 40.79
C SER A 39 -0.55 33.18 39.96
N PRO A 40 0.38 34.13 39.76
CA PRO A 40 1.63 33.87 39.07
C PRO A 40 2.46 32.75 39.72
N LEU A 41 2.47 32.70 41.06
CA LEU A 41 3.27 31.73 41.82
C LEU A 41 2.79 30.28 41.60
N LEU A 42 1.48 30.03 41.69
CA LEU A 42 0.92 28.70 41.42
C LEU A 42 1.05 28.32 39.95
N THR A 43 1.03 29.30 39.05
CA THR A 43 1.22 29.07 37.61
C THR A 43 2.63 28.57 37.30
N VAL A 44 3.65 29.07 37.98
CA VAL A 44 5.03 28.56 37.84
C VAL A 44 5.12 27.09 38.26
N VAL A 45 4.45 26.69 39.34
CA VAL A 45 4.40 25.29 39.79
C VAL A 45 3.71 24.41 38.74
N ALA A 46 2.60 24.87 38.19
CA ALA A 46 1.91 24.17 37.11
C ALA A 46 2.78 24.06 35.83
N LEU A 47 3.48 25.14 35.46
CA LEU A 47 4.38 25.16 34.31
C LEU A 47 5.58 24.22 34.49
N ALA A 48 6.07 24.01 35.71
CA ALA A 48 7.19 23.10 35.98
C ALA A 48 6.88 21.63 35.62
N VAL A 49 5.60 21.24 35.59
CA VAL A 49 5.15 19.91 35.14
C VAL A 49 5.43 19.70 33.65
N GLY A 50 5.34 20.77 32.85
CA GLY A 50 5.53 20.74 31.39
C GLY A 50 6.91 20.26 30.96
N PRO A 51 8.02 20.89 31.39
CA PRO A 51 9.37 20.44 31.08
C PRO A 51 9.67 19.01 31.55
N ALA A 52 9.13 18.59 32.69
CA ALA A 52 9.29 17.23 33.20
C ALA A 52 8.60 16.19 32.29
N LEU A 53 7.36 16.47 31.87
CA LEU A 53 6.64 15.65 30.89
C LEU A 53 7.35 15.63 29.53
N TRP A 54 7.82 16.78 29.07
CA TRP A 54 8.54 16.91 27.81
C TRP A 54 9.82 16.07 27.79
N TRP A 55 10.63 16.17 28.85
CA TRP A 55 11.85 15.36 28.99
C TRP A 55 11.54 13.86 29.01
N LEU A 56 10.52 13.45 29.77
CA LEU A 56 10.11 12.05 29.85
C LEU A 56 9.57 11.53 28.51
N ALA A 57 8.83 12.36 27.77
CA ALA A 57 8.34 12.04 26.44
C ALA A 57 9.48 11.87 25.43
N LEU A 58 10.49 12.75 25.45
CA LEU A 58 11.67 12.63 24.59
C LEU A 58 12.49 11.37 24.91
N ARG A 59 12.63 11.03 26.19
CA ARG A 59 13.33 9.83 26.63
C ARG A 59 12.56 8.56 26.23
N SER A 60 11.25 8.55 26.48
CA SER A 60 10.33 7.50 26.06
C SER A 60 10.40 7.25 24.55
N ARG A 61 10.41 8.32 23.73
CA ARG A 61 10.56 8.21 22.28
C ARG A 61 11.85 7.50 21.85
N ARG A 62 12.99 7.78 22.50
CA ARG A 62 14.28 7.17 22.16
C ARG A 62 14.29 5.65 22.34
N ASP A 63 13.57 5.14 23.33
CA ASP A 63 13.55 3.70 23.63
C ASP A 63 12.37 2.98 22.94
N LEU A 64 11.18 3.58 22.97
CA LEU A 64 9.96 2.99 22.42
C LEU A 64 9.94 2.97 20.90
N PHE A 65 10.49 3.98 20.23
CA PHE A 65 10.44 4.03 18.77
C PHE A 65 11.24 2.88 18.13
N PRO A 66 12.52 2.64 18.48
CA PRO A 66 13.26 1.49 17.95
C PRO A 66 12.66 0.14 18.35
N ALA A 67 12.12 0.02 19.57
CA ALA A 67 11.48 -1.21 20.01
C ALA A 67 10.21 -1.53 19.23
N ASN A 68 9.35 -0.52 18.98
CA ASN A 68 8.17 -0.68 18.14
C ASN A 68 8.54 -1.00 16.69
N TRP A 69 9.56 -0.32 16.15
CA TRP A 69 10.05 -0.58 14.80
C TRP A 69 10.55 -2.02 14.65
N ALA A 70 11.37 -2.49 15.58
CA ALA A 70 11.87 -3.87 15.58
C ALA A 70 10.72 -4.89 15.69
N ALA A 71 9.74 -4.66 16.57
CA ALA A 71 8.57 -5.53 16.69
C ALA A 71 7.72 -5.54 15.42
N GLN A 72 7.55 -4.40 14.75
CA GLN A 72 6.83 -4.30 13.49
C GLN A 72 7.56 -5.03 12.36
N GLN A 73 8.89 -4.90 12.29
CA GLN A 73 9.70 -5.62 11.31
C GLN A 73 9.60 -7.14 11.49
N GLN A 74 9.68 -7.64 12.72
CA GLN A 74 9.51 -9.07 13.02
C GLN A 74 8.08 -9.56 12.70
N ALA A 75 7.07 -8.72 12.90
CA ALA A 75 5.70 -9.04 12.49
C ALA A 75 5.59 -9.17 10.96
N GLY A 76 6.26 -8.31 10.21
CA GLY A 76 6.33 -8.40 8.75
C GLY A 76 7.05 -9.67 8.25
N VAL A 77 8.16 -10.05 8.89
CA VAL A 77 8.86 -11.31 8.58
C VAL A 77 7.95 -12.52 8.83
N LEU A 78 7.33 -12.60 10.00
CA LEU A 78 6.42 -13.70 10.33
C LEU A 78 5.21 -13.77 9.39
N ALA A 79 4.64 -12.61 9.03
CA ALA A 79 3.54 -12.55 8.06
C ALA A 79 3.98 -13.07 6.68
N GLY A 80 5.19 -12.69 6.22
CA GLY A 80 5.76 -13.19 4.97
C GLY A 80 6.01 -14.70 4.99
N ASP A 81 6.51 -15.24 6.10
CA ASP A 81 6.70 -16.70 6.27
C ASP A 81 5.37 -17.45 6.20
N VAL A 82 4.32 -16.94 6.85
CA VAL A 82 2.97 -17.50 6.79
C VAL A 82 2.38 -17.43 5.38
N GLU A 83 2.51 -16.28 4.71
CA GLU A 83 2.05 -16.09 3.33
C GLU A 83 2.74 -17.06 2.36
N ALA A 84 4.06 -17.24 2.48
CA ALA A 84 4.83 -18.18 1.67
C ALA A 84 4.39 -19.63 1.92
N ALA A 85 4.15 -20.02 3.18
CA ALA A 85 3.70 -21.36 3.53
C ALA A 85 2.27 -21.65 3.01
N VAL A 86 1.38 -20.66 3.06
CA VAL A 86 -0.01 -20.80 2.58
C VAL A 86 -0.07 -20.81 1.05
N SER A 87 0.57 -19.85 0.38
CA SER A 87 0.63 -19.81 -1.09
C SER A 87 1.35 -21.04 -1.65
N GLY A 88 2.39 -21.52 -0.95
CA GLY A 88 3.16 -22.71 -1.27
C GLY A 88 2.59 -24.02 -0.72
N VAL A 89 1.36 -24.06 -0.20
CA VAL A 89 0.84 -25.21 0.58
C VAL A 89 0.95 -26.54 -0.17
N ARG A 90 0.76 -26.54 -1.50
CA ARG A 90 0.89 -27.75 -2.33
C ARG A 90 2.33 -28.26 -2.39
N VAL A 91 3.32 -27.36 -2.40
CA VAL A 91 4.74 -27.71 -2.36
C VAL A 91 5.08 -28.26 -0.98
N VAL A 92 4.66 -27.58 0.08
CA VAL A 92 4.89 -28.02 1.47
C VAL A 92 4.33 -29.43 1.69
N LYS A 93 3.06 -29.65 1.30
CA LYS A 93 2.41 -30.97 1.37
C LYS A 93 3.04 -32.00 0.44
N GLY A 94 3.36 -31.61 -0.79
CA GLY A 94 3.95 -32.51 -1.79
C GLY A 94 5.32 -33.06 -1.38
N PHE A 95 6.10 -32.29 -0.63
CA PHE A 95 7.40 -32.70 -0.09
C PHE A 95 7.37 -33.13 1.38
N GLY A 96 6.20 -33.19 2.02
CA GLY A 96 6.04 -33.60 3.41
C GLY A 96 6.82 -32.73 4.41
N GLN A 97 6.89 -31.42 4.18
CA GLN A 97 7.71 -30.48 4.98
C GLN A 97 6.90 -29.67 6.01
N GLU A 98 5.72 -30.14 6.40
CA GLU A 98 4.84 -29.41 7.33
C GLU A 98 5.51 -29.07 8.66
N ASP A 99 6.17 -30.05 9.29
CA ASP A 99 6.81 -29.85 10.59
C ASP A 99 7.92 -28.80 10.53
N ARG A 100 8.65 -28.75 9.42
CA ARG A 100 9.71 -27.76 9.18
C ARG A 100 9.13 -26.35 9.07
N GLU A 101 8.05 -26.18 8.32
CA GLU A 101 7.40 -24.88 8.18
C GLU A 101 6.71 -24.44 9.47
N LEU A 102 6.07 -25.36 10.21
CA LEU A 102 5.51 -25.08 11.54
C LEU A 102 6.59 -24.64 12.53
N ALA A 103 7.74 -25.31 12.56
CA ALA A 103 8.87 -24.93 13.40
C ALA A 103 9.44 -23.55 13.04
N ARG A 104 9.46 -23.19 11.75
CA ARG A 104 9.87 -21.85 11.30
C ARG A 104 8.90 -20.78 11.82
N VAL A 105 7.59 -21.00 11.67
CA VAL A 105 6.55 -20.09 12.16
C VAL A 105 6.61 -19.95 13.68
N ASP A 106 6.77 -21.05 14.43
CA ASP A 106 6.93 -20.99 15.89
C ASP A 106 8.16 -20.19 16.32
N GLY A 107 9.31 -20.40 15.66
CA GLY A 107 10.53 -19.63 15.91
C GLY A 107 10.36 -18.13 15.64
N GLY A 108 9.71 -17.78 14.52
CA GLY A 108 9.36 -16.41 14.18
C GLY A 108 8.41 -15.78 15.20
N ALA A 109 7.37 -16.52 15.62
CA ALA A 109 6.40 -16.10 16.62
C ALA A 109 7.05 -15.82 17.99
N ARG A 110 7.97 -16.67 18.44
CA ARG A 110 8.73 -16.45 19.69
C ARG A 110 9.63 -15.22 19.62
N THR A 111 10.26 -14.99 18.47
CA THR A 111 11.10 -13.80 18.24
C THR A 111 10.26 -12.53 18.27
N LEU A 112 9.11 -12.53 17.59
CA LEU A 112 8.14 -11.44 17.63
C LEU A 112 7.62 -11.22 19.05
N PHE A 113 7.29 -12.29 19.78
CA PHE A 113 6.86 -12.20 21.18
C PHE A 113 7.92 -11.52 22.05
N GLY A 114 9.20 -11.89 21.92
CA GLY A 114 10.30 -11.25 22.62
C GLY A 114 10.44 -9.75 22.29
N ALA A 115 10.28 -9.38 21.02
CA ALA A 115 10.29 -7.98 20.59
C ALA A 115 9.10 -7.18 21.16
N ARG A 116 7.89 -7.76 21.14
CA ARG A 116 6.69 -7.16 21.74
C ARG A 116 6.81 -7.03 23.26
N MET A 117 7.38 -8.02 23.94
CA MET A 117 7.60 -7.96 25.39
C MET A 117 8.56 -6.84 25.77
N ARG A 118 9.55 -6.53 24.92
CA ARG A 118 10.43 -5.37 25.09
C ARG A 118 9.67 -4.05 25.01
N VAL A 119 8.75 -3.91 24.05
CA VAL A 119 7.84 -2.74 23.95
C VAL A 119 6.98 -2.64 25.21
N VAL A 120 6.39 -3.75 25.67
CA VAL A 120 5.59 -3.77 26.89
C VAL A 120 6.42 -3.32 28.10
N ARG A 121 7.66 -3.79 28.24
CA ARG A 121 8.55 -3.39 29.34
C ARG A 121 8.84 -1.89 29.34
N PHE A 122 9.13 -1.29 28.18
CA PHE A 122 9.34 0.15 28.07
C PHE A 122 8.05 0.92 28.37
N THR A 123 6.91 0.49 27.84
CA THR A 123 5.60 1.12 28.10
C THR A 123 5.25 1.04 29.58
N ALA A 124 5.49 -0.11 30.24
CA ALA A 124 5.26 -0.31 31.67
C ALA A 124 6.15 0.57 32.55
N HIS A 125 7.32 1.01 32.05
CA HIS A 125 8.17 1.96 32.74
C HIS A 125 7.70 3.42 32.51
N TYR A 126 7.48 3.81 31.26
CA TYR A 126 7.21 5.21 30.90
C TYR A 126 5.77 5.66 31.16
N ASN A 127 4.77 4.79 30.97
CA ASN A 127 3.35 5.18 31.10
C ASN A 127 2.99 5.56 32.55
N PRO A 128 3.36 4.79 33.58
CA PRO A 128 3.12 5.20 34.97
C PRO A 128 3.82 6.51 35.32
N LEU A 129 5.07 6.72 34.85
CA LEU A 129 5.81 7.97 35.09
C LEU A 129 5.10 9.18 34.45
N LEU A 130 4.59 9.03 33.22
CA LEU A 130 3.83 10.07 32.53
C LEU A 130 2.50 10.40 33.24
N GLN A 131 1.94 9.46 34.02
CA GLN A 131 0.75 9.68 34.86
C GLN A 131 1.10 10.24 36.25
N ALA A 132 2.24 9.84 36.82
CA ALA A 132 2.68 10.29 38.13
C ALA A 132 3.12 11.75 38.14
N VAL A 133 3.81 12.23 37.09
CA VAL A 133 4.32 13.62 37.03
C VAL A 133 3.19 14.67 37.18
N PRO A 134 2.05 14.58 36.47
CA PRO A 134 0.92 15.47 36.70
C PRO A 134 0.30 15.35 38.07
N ALA A 135 0.18 14.13 38.60
CA ALA A 135 -0.37 13.89 39.94
C ALA A 135 0.52 14.54 41.02
N LEU A 136 1.85 14.47 40.88
CA LEU A 136 2.78 15.19 41.76
C LEU A 136 2.64 16.71 41.62
N GLY A 137 2.41 17.22 40.41
CA GLY A 137 2.06 18.61 40.18
C GLY A 137 0.78 19.03 40.92
N GLN A 138 -0.26 18.19 40.89
CA GLN A 138 -1.50 18.41 41.63
C GLN A 138 -1.28 18.43 43.13
N VAL A 139 -0.47 17.51 43.68
CA VAL A 139 -0.08 17.53 45.09
C VAL A 139 0.66 18.83 45.43
N GLY A 140 1.56 19.29 44.57
CA GLY A 140 2.27 20.57 44.74
C GLY A 140 1.33 21.78 44.78
N VAL A 141 0.35 21.83 43.86
CA VAL A 141 -0.67 22.89 43.83
C VAL A 141 -1.60 22.80 45.04
N LEU A 142 -1.99 21.60 45.48
CA LEU A 142 -2.81 21.41 46.68
C LEU A 142 -2.08 21.88 47.94
N ALA A 143 -0.82 21.51 48.11
CA ALA A 143 -0.02 21.88 49.27
C ALA A 143 0.25 23.39 49.31
N LEU A 144 0.81 23.95 48.23
CA LEU A 144 1.15 25.37 48.17
C LEU A 144 -0.09 26.26 48.08
N GLY A 145 -1.06 25.88 47.25
CA GLY A 145 -2.33 26.60 47.11
C GLY A 145 -3.16 26.55 48.39
N GLY A 146 -3.21 25.40 49.07
CA GLY A 146 -3.89 25.27 50.36
C GLY A 146 -3.26 26.17 51.43
N TRP A 147 -1.93 26.20 51.50
CA TRP A 147 -1.20 27.10 52.40
C TRP A 147 -1.43 28.58 52.08
N LEU A 148 -1.42 28.97 50.80
CA LEU A 148 -1.73 30.33 50.35
C LEU A 148 -3.18 30.73 50.67
N ALA A 149 -4.13 29.80 50.56
CA ALA A 149 -5.53 30.03 50.89
C ALA A 149 -5.73 30.23 52.40
N LEU A 150 -5.07 29.42 53.24
CA LEU A 150 -5.09 29.57 54.70
C LEU A 150 -4.52 30.92 55.16
N ARG A 151 -3.54 31.47 54.43
CA ARG A 151 -2.98 32.81 54.67
C ARG A 151 -3.82 33.96 54.11
N GLY A 152 -4.95 33.67 53.45
CA GLY A 152 -5.81 34.68 52.83
C GLY A 152 -5.22 35.34 51.57
N SER A 153 -4.13 34.81 51.02
CA SER A 153 -3.45 35.37 49.83
C SER A 153 -4.11 34.99 48.50
N ILE A 154 -4.92 33.91 48.51
CA ILE A 154 -5.77 33.51 47.39
C ILE A 154 -7.17 33.15 47.90
N THR A 155 -8.17 33.24 47.03
CA THR A 155 -9.53 32.81 47.36
C THR A 155 -9.70 31.30 47.24
N LEU A 156 -10.72 30.75 47.90
CA LEU A 156 -11.09 29.33 47.73
C LEU A 156 -11.47 29.01 46.27
N GLY A 157 -12.08 29.97 45.56
CA GLY A 157 -12.39 29.84 44.14
C GLY A 157 -11.14 29.75 43.27
N THR A 158 -10.12 30.57 43.55
CA THR A 158 -8.80 30.50 42.89
C THR A 158 -8.16 29.14 43.13
N PHE A 159 -8.14 28.67 44.38
CA PHE A 159 -7.60 27.36 44.73
C PHE A 159 -8.28 26.23 43.95
N LEU A 160 -9.61 26.20 43.93
CA LEU A 160 -10.38 25.18 43.22
C LEU A 160 -10.14 25.25 41.69
N ALA A 161 -10.08 26.45 41.12
CA ALA A 161 -9.79 26.66 39.71
C ALA A 161 -8.40 26.12 39.31
N PHE A 162 -7.39 26.25 40.16
CA PHE A 162 -6.06 25.71 39.89
C PHE A 162 -6.02 24.18 39.88
N VAL A 163 -6.73 23.54 40.81
CA VAL A 163 -6.82 22.06 40.87
C VAL A 163 -7.52 21.51 39.62
N THR A 164 -8.59 22.17 39.17
CA THR A 164 -9.34 21.75 37.97
C THR A 164 -8.57 22.04 36.67
N TYR A 165 -8.00 23.24 36.50
CA TYR A 165 -7.23 23.57 35.30
C TYR A 165 -5.99 22.71 35.14
N LEU A 166 -5.26 22.42 36.23
CA LEU A 166 -4.10 21.53 36.13
C LEU A 166 -4.48 20.12 35.69
N ALA A 167 -5.62 19.58 36.15
CA ALA A 167 -6.11 18.27 35.72
C ALA A 167 -6.43 18.24 34.22
N VAL A 168 -7.06 19.30 33.71
CA VAL A 168 -7.44 19.41 32.29
C VAL A 168 -6.22 19.64 31.39
N LEU A 169 -5.19 20.35 31.86
CA LEU A 169 -3.98 20.66 31.09
C LEU A 169 -3.09 19.44 30.77
N VAL A 170 -3.30 18.30 31.44
CA VAL A 170 -2.54 17.07 31.18
C VAL A 170 -2.82 16.50 29.79
N SER A 171 -4.08 16.56 29.33
CA SER A 171 -4.48 15.98 28.05
C SER A 171 -3.86 16.72 26.84
N PRO A 172 -3.96 18.07 26.73
CA PRO A 172 -3.31 18.83 25.66
C PRO A 172 -1.80 18.55 25.52
N VAL A 173 -1.07 18.48 26.64
CA VAL A 173 0.38 18.22 26.63
C VAL A 173 0.70 16.84 26.05
N ARG A 174 -0.10 15.81 26.40
CA ARG A 174 0.03 14.46 25.83
C ARG A 174 -0.28 14.43 24.34
N GLN A 175 -1.30 15.15 23.91
CA GLN A 175 -1.68 15.21 22.51
C GLN A 175 -0.62 15.89 21.65
N LEU A 176 0.00 16.98 22.11
CA LEU A 176 1.11 17.63 21.39
C LEU A 176 2.26 16.65 21.09
N ALA A 177 2.60 15.78 22.05
CA ALA A 177 3.61 14.74 21.83
C ALA A 177 3.17 13.70 20.78
N ALA A 178 1.88 13.35 20.75
CA ALA A 178 1.33 12.43 19.75
C ALA A 178 1.36 13.04 18.34
N VAL A 179 1.04 14.33 18.19
CA VAL A 179 1.08 15.05 16.90
C VAL A 179 2.46 15.07 16.30
N LEU A 180 3.50 15.30 17.10
CA LEU A 180 4.87 15.28 16.61
C LEU A 180 5.26 13.91 16.03
N THR A 181 4.66 12.84 16.53
CA THR A 181 4.92 11.48 16.05
C THR A 181 4.09 11.16 14.82
N ILE A 182 2.77 11.37 14.89
CA ILE A 182 1.82 11.10 13.79
C ILE A 182 2.11 12.00 12.59
N GLY A 183 2.42 13.28 12.82
CA GLY A 183 2.71 14.24 11.76
C GLY A 183 3.95 13.87 10.93
N GLN A 184 4.99 13.31 11.56
CA GLN A 184 6.17 12.81 10.83
C GLN A 184 5.82 11.61 9.95
N GLN A 185 5.00 10.68 10.44
CA GLN A 185 4.56 9.50 9.68
C GLN A 185 3.63 9.90 8.54
N ALA A 186 2.67 10.78 8.81
CA ALA A 186 1.74 11.31 7.82
C ALA A 186 2.48 12.05 6.71
N ARG A 187 3.51 12.85 7.03
CA ARG A 187 4.35 13.51 6.01
C ARG A 187 4.95 12.52 5.01
N ALA A 188 5.58 11.45 5.51
CA ALA A 188 6.16 10.43 4.64
C ALA A 188 5.08 9.71 3.80
N GLY A 189 3.88 9.48 4.37
CA GLY A 189 2.74 8.95 3.63
C GLY A 189 2.25 9.88 2.52
N VAL A 190 2.14 11.18 2.80
CA VAL A 190 1.77 12.21 1.81
C VAL A 190 2.79 12.25 0.67
N GLU A 191 4.09 12.27 0.98
CA GLU A 191 5.15 12.30 -0.05
C GLU A 191 5.00 11.13 -1.05
N ARG A 192 4.73 9.92 -0.57
CA ARG A 192 4.50 8.75 -1.44
C ARG A 192 3.19 8.81 -2.22
N VAL A 193 2.11 9.29 -1.60
CA VAL A 193 0.83 9.45 -2.29
C VAL A 193 0.95 10.47 -3.41
N LEU A 194 1.64 11.59 -3.16
CA LEU A 194 1.92 12.61 -4.16
C LEU A 194 2.85 12.07 -5.26
N GLU A 195 3.86 11.27 -4.94
CA GLU A 195 4.71 10.63 -5.95
C GLU A 195 3.89 9.81 -6.96
N VAL A 196 2.84 9.12 -6.52
CA VAL A 196 1.93 8.37 -7.41
C VAL A 196 0.97 9.28 -8.17
N ILE A 197 0.42 10.32 -7.53
CA ILE A 197 -0.50 11.27 -8.16
C ILE A 197 0.22 12.11 -9.23
N ASP A 198 1.45 12.52 -8.95
CA ASP A 198 2.29 13.35 -9.80
C ASP A 198 3.10 12.50 -10.81
N ALA A 199 2.95 11.17 -10.78
CA ALA A 199 3.57 10.29 -11.76
C ALA A 199 2.95 10.52 -13.14
N HIS A 200 3.79 10.82 -14.13
CA HIS A 200 3.37 10.98 -15.52
C HIS A 200 3.64 9.69 -16.29
N PRO A 201 2.74 9.27 -17.21
CA PRO A 201 3.01 8.12 -18.08
C PRO A 201 4.26 8.36 -18.92
N THR A 202 5.18 7.40 -18.91
CA THR A 202 6.40 7.45 -19.73
C THR A 202 6.11 7.22 -21.22
N MET A 203 5.06 6.45 -21.53
CA MET A 203 4.59 6.20 -22.89
C MET A 203 3.31 7.00 -23.14
N VAL A 204 3.40 7.96 -24.06
CA VAL A 204 2.26 8.75 -24.52
C VAL A 204 1.76 8.16 -25.84
N SER A 205 0.42 8.08 -25.98
CA SER A 205 -0.21 7.61 -27.20
C SER A 205 0.14 8.52 -28.37
N GLY A 206 0.42 7.93 -29.53
CA GLY A 206 0.49 8.68 -30.78
C GLY A 206 -0.90 9.12 -31.23
N SER A 207 -0.95 9.85 -32.34
CA SER A 207 -2.20 10.37 -32.92
C SER A 207 -2.50 9.82 -34.32
N ALA A 208 -1.58 9.05 -34.90
CA ALA A 208 -1.79 8.50 -36.23
C ALA A 208 -2.89 7.41 -36.19
N PRO A 209 -3.85 7.44 -37.12
CA PRO A 209 -4.85 6.37 -37.19
C PRO A 209 -4.18 5.07 -37.63
N LEU A 210 -4.75 3.94 -37.22
CA LEU A 210 -4.36 2.65 -37.76
C LEU A 210 -4.69 2.60 -39.27
N PRO A 211 -3.76 2.17 -40.13
CA PRO A 211 -4.03 2.03 -41.55
C PRO A 211 -5.22 1.08 -41.82
N ALA A 212 -5.95 1.34 -42.89
CA ALA A 212 -7.06 0.48 -43.28
C ALA A 212 -6.57 -0.76 -44.05
N GLY A 213 -7.31 -1.87 -43.92
CA GLY A 213 -7.06 -3.10 -44.65
C GLY A 213 -6.12 -4.07 -43.92
N PRO A 214 -5.68 -5.13 -44.62
CA PRO A 214 -4.76 -6.12 -44.04
C PRO A 214 -3.40 -5.48 -43.70
N LEU A 215 -2.96 -5.63 -42.46
CA LEU A 215 -1.78 -4.94 -41.92
C LEU A 215 -0.55 -5.84 -41.99
N THR A 216 0.57 -5.28 -42.46
CA THR A 216 1.89 -5.87 -42.33
C THR A 216 2.45 -5.63 -40.93
N VAL A 217 3.28 -6.55 -40.44
CA VAL A 217 4.05 -6.37 -39.20
C VAL A 217 5.52 -6.41 -39.52
N GLU A 218 6.28 -5.41 -39.08
CA GLU A 218 7.71 -5.29 -39.36
C GLU A 218 8.48 -4.88 -38.11
N LEU A 219 9.57 -5.59 -37.84
CA LEU A 219 10.63 -5.13 -36.96
C LEU A 219 11.82 -4.79 -37.84
N ASP A 220 12.39 -3.62 -37.63
CA ASP A 220 13.51 -3.07 -38.41
C ASP A 220 14.65 -2.70 -37.45
N ASP A 221 15.69 -3.55 -37.43
CA ASP A 221 16.89 -3.44 -36.60
C ASP A 221 16.60 -3.22 -35.10
N VAL A 222 15.62 -3.97 -34.58
CA VAL A 222 15.10 -3.74 -33.23
C VAL A 222 16.07 -4.21 -32.16
N THR A 223 16.43 -3.28 -31.27
CA THR A 223 17.18 -3.56 -30.04
C THR A 223 16.32 -3.21 -28.83
N PHE A 224 16.21 -4.13 -27.87
CA PHE A 224 15.37 -3.96 -26.68
C PHE A 224 15.97 -4.68 -25.48
N GLY A 225 15.89 -4.08 -24.30
CA GLY A 225 16.19 -4.72 -23.01
C GLY A 225 15.43 -4.05 -21.88
N HIS A 226 15.12 -4.80 -20.81
CA HIS A 226 14.45 -4.26 -19.63
C HIS A 226 15.36 -3.34 -18.82
N ASP A 227 16.67 -3.64 -18.80
CA ASP A 227 17.69 -2.86 -18.10
C ASP A 227 18.64 -2.21 -19.12
N ALA A 228 19.08 -0.99 -18.81
CA ALA A 228 20.09 -0.30 -19.60
C ALA A 228 21.38 -1.14 -19.70
N GLY A 229 21.87 -1.32 -20.94
CA GLY A 229 23.12 -2.05 -21.20
C GLY A 229 23.00 -3.58 -21.22
N ARG A 230 21.79 -4.14 -21.07
CA ARG A 230 21.53 -5.59 -21.18
C ARG A 230 20.44 -5.87 -22.23
N PRO A 231 20.77 -5.81 -23.53
CA PRO A 231 19.79 -6.09 -24.57
C PRO A 231 19.34 -7.55 -24.52
N VAL A 232 18.03 -7.76 -24.57
CA VAL A 232 17.35 -9.04 -24.78
C VAL A 232 17.20 -9.32 -26.28
N LEU A 233 16.91 -8.28 -27.06
CA LEU A 233 16.91 -8.29 -28.52
C LEU A 233 18.04 -7.37 -29.01
N ALA A 234 18.78 -7.81 -30.02
CA ALA A 234 19.89 -7.05 -30.61
C ALA A 234 19.82 -7.11 -32.14
N GLY A 235 19.39 -6.02 -32.77
CA GLY A 235 19.27 -5.88 -34.22
C GLY A 235 18.32 -6.89 -34.88
N VAL A 236 17.15 -7.12 -34.27
CA VAL A 236 16.17 -8.07 -34.80
C VAL A 236 15.37 -7.43 -35.91
N SER A 237 15.46 -8.01 -37.10
CA SER A 237 14.63 -7.64 -38.25
C SER A 237 13.76 -8.81 -38.71
N LEU A 238 12.46 -8.57 -38.85
CA LEU A 238 11.51 -9.53 -39.40
C LEU A 238 10.35 -8.80 -40.06
N ARG A 239 9.71 -9.43 -41.03
CA ARG A 239 8.54 -8.89 -41.71
C ARG A 239 7.52 -10.01 -41.92
N ILE A 240 6.26 -9.73 -41.62
CA ILE A 240 5.12 -10.65 -41.71
C ILE A 240 4.09 -9.98 -42.62
N GLU A 241 3.79 -10.62 -43.75
CA GLU A 241 2.77 -10.15 -44.68
C GLU A 241 1.36 -10.54 -44.21
N PRO A 242 0.31 -9.84 -44.66
CA PRO A 242 -1.03 -10.13 -44.20
C PRO A 242 -1.48 -11.54 -44.58
N GLY A 243 -1.99 -12.29 -43.60
CA GLY A 243 -2.39 -13.68 -43.75
C GLY A 243 -1.26 -14.69 -43.53
N GLU A 244 -0.01 -14.24 -43.37
CA GLU A 244 1.09 -15.13 -42.99
C GLU A 244 1.05 -15.50 -41.51
N THR A 245 1.52 -16.70 -41.21
CA THR A 245 1.72 -17.17 -39.83
C THR A 245 3.21 -17.41 -39.59
N LEU A 246 3.81 -16.61 -38.70
CA LEU A 246 5.21 -16.77 -38.30
C LEU A 246 5.31 -17.56 -36.99
N ALA A 247 6.14 -18.59 -36.99
CA ALA A 247 6.51 -19.32 -35.78
C ALA A 247 7.92 -18.89 -35.30
N LEU A 248 8.00 -18.29 -34.11
CA LEU A 248 9.27 -17.95 -33.46
C LEU A 248 9.76 -19.11 -32.60
N VAL A 249 10.89 -19.71 -32.97
CA VAL A 249 11.48 -20.87 -32.27
C VAL A 249 12.84 -20.49 -31.69
N GLY A 250 13.12 -20.92 -30.47
CA GLY A 250 14.38 -20.67 -29.79
C GLY A 250 14.36 -21.16 -28.34
N SER A 251 15.53 -21.24 -27.71
CA SER A 251 15.68 -21.66 -26.32
C SER A 251 14.90 -20.78 -25.34
N SER A 252 14.65 -21.26 -24.12
CA SER A 252 14.10 -20.40 -23.06
C SER A 252 14.98 -19.16 -22.86
N GLY A 253 14.37 -18.00 -22.62
CA GLY A 253 15.07 -16.73 -22.48
C GLY A 253 15.57 -16.07 -23.76
N SER A 254 15.32 -16.64 -24.95
CA SER A 254 15.81 -16.10 -26.23
C SER A 254 15.08 -14.82 -26.73
N GLY A 255 14.24 -14.17 -25.91
CA GLY A 255 13.53 -12.94 -26.29
C GLY A 255 12.22 -13.09 -27.08
N LYS A 256 11.69 -14.32 -27.29
CA LYS A 256 10.44 -14.55 -28.03
C LYS A 256 9.26 -13.75 -27.48
N SER A 257 9.03 -13.81 -26.17
CA SER A 257 7.95 -13.08 -25.52
C SER A 257 8.18 -11.56 -25.56
N SER A 258 9.44 -11.12 -25.63
CA SER A 258 9.79 -9.71 -25.80
C SER A 258 9.38 -9.19 -27.18
N VAL A 259 9.59 -9.97 -28.25
CA VAL A 259 9.10 -9.62 -29.60
C VAL A 259 7.58 -9.41 -29.59
N VAL A 260 6.83 -10.35 -28.98
CA VAL A 260 5.37 -10.26 -28.89
C VAL A 260 4.91 -9.04 -28.06
N SER A 261 5.63 -8.70 -27.00
CA SER A 261 5.28 -7.58 -26.10
C SER A 261 5.51 -6.20 -26.71
N LEU A 262 6.36 -6.09 -27.72
CA LEU A 262 6.62 -4.82 -28.43
C LEU A 262 5.51 -4.46 -29.42
N LEU A 263 4.80 -5.45 -29.97
CA LEU A 263 3.71 -5.23 -30.94
C LEU A 263 2.52 -4.40 -30.38
N PRO A 264 1.95 -4.72 -29.21
CA PRO A 264 0.92 -3.88 -28.58
C PRO A 264 1.51 -2.67 -27.84
N ARG A 265 2.80 -2.42 -28.01
CA ARG A 265 3.56 -1.35 -27.35
C ARG A 265 3.38 -1.38 -25.82
N PHE A 266 3.66 -2.53 -25.20
CA PHE A 266 3.83 -2.59 -23.74
C PHE A 266 5.18 -2.03 -23.30
N TYR A 267 6.14 -2.03 -24.22
CA TYR A 267 7.42 -1.37 -24.10
C TYR A 267 7.76 -0.70 -25.43
N ASP A 268 8.54 0.37 -25.39
CA ASP A 268 9.17 0.94 -26.57
C ASP A 268 10.51 0.23 -26.83
N ALA A 269 10.83 0.01 -28.11
CA ALA A 269 12.16 -0.46 -28.50
C ALA A 269 13.22 0.58 -28.13
N THR A 270 14.38 0.12 -27.66
CA THR A 270 15.51 0.99 -27.31
C THR A 270 16.16 1.59 -28.56
N ALA A 271 16.23 0.82 -29.64
CA ALA A 271 16.64 1.27 -30.96
C ALA A 271 15.90 0.47 -32.05
N GLY A 272 15.90 1.00 -33.28
CA GLY A 272 15.13 0.45 -34.39
C GLY A 272 13.68 0.94 -34.41
N ALA A 273 12.85 0.24 -35.19
CA ALA A 273 11.43 0.54 -35.35
C ALA A 273 10.58 -0.74 -35.34
N VAL A 274 9.41 -0.65 -34.72
CA VAL A 274 8.36 -1.67 -34.80
C VAL A 274 7.21 -1.04 -35.55
N ARG A 275 6.84 -1.58 -36.71
CA ARG A 275 5.84 -1.00 -37.60
C ARG A 275 4.65 -1.94 -37.79
N VAL A 276 3.45 -1.35 -37.83
CA VAL A 276 2.20 -2.04 -38.18
C VAL A 276 1.54 -1.26 -39.32
N GLY A 277 1.30 -1.93 -40.45
CA GLY A 277 0.83 -1.28 -41.68
C GLY A 277 1.79 -0.20 -42.21
N GLY A 278 3.10 -0.36 -41.96
CA GLY A 278 4.14 0.59 -42.37
C GLY A 278 4.32 1.81 -41.45
N VAL A 279 3.51 1.97 -40.41
CA VAL A 279 3.62 3.08 -39.44
C VAL A 279 4.23 2.56 -38.15
N ASP A 280 5.16 3.33 -37.56
CA ASP A 280 5.76 2.96 -36.27
C ASP A 280 4.70 2.94 -35.16
N VAL A 281 4.70 1.91 -34.31
CA VAL A 281 3.75 1.77 -33.21
C VAL A 281 3.80 2.93 -32.21
N ARG A 282 4.91 3.68 -32.17
CA ARG A 282 5.06 4.90 -31.36
C ARG A 282 4.23 6.07 -31.85
N GLU A 283 3.93 6.11 -33.15
CA GLU A 283 3.17 7.18 -33.80
C GLU A 283 1.68 6.89 -33.85
N LEU A 284 1.30 5.61 -33.79
CA LEU A 284 -0.08 5.15 -33.80
C LEU A 284 -0.82 5.50 -32.51
N ASP A 285 -2.13 5.75 -32.65
CA ASP A 285 -3.03 5.73 -31.51
C ASP A 285 -3.00 4.35 -30.84
N THR A 286 -2.61 4.33 -29.56
CA THR A 286 -2.37 3.10 -28.81
C THR A 286 -3.66 2.33 -28.56
N GLY A 287 -4.80 3.03 -28.45
CA GLY A 287 -6.12 2.41 -28.31
C GLY A 287 -6.50 1.65 -29.57
N ALA A 288 -6.39 2.31 -30.73
CA ALA A 288 -6.66 1.70 -32.03
C ALA A 288 -5.72 0.52 -32.34
N LEU A 289 -4.43 0.66 -32.04
CA LEU A 289 -3.43 -0.41 -32.20
C LEU A 289 -3.81 -1.65 -31.38
N ARG A 290 -4.11 -1.46 -30.08
CA ARG A 290 -4.43 -2.57 -29.17
C ARG A 290 -5.79 -3.20 -29.47
N ALA A 291 -6.76 -2.42 -29.98
CA ALA A 291 -8.04 -2.95 -30.42
C ALA A 291 -7.94 -3.84 -31.66
N ALA A 292 -6.92 -3.62 -32.51
CA ALA A 292 -6.67 -4.44 -33.69
C ALA A 292 -5.82 -5.70 -33.43
N LEU A 293 -5.23 -5.82 -32.23
CA LEU A 293 -4.36 -6.94 -31.84
C LEU A 293 -5.07 -7.87 -30.85
N GLY A 294 -5.06 -9.17 -31.14
CA GLY A 294 -5.39 -10.22 -30.17
C GLY A 294 -4.11 -10.80 -29.57
N VAL A 295 -4.01 -10.86 -28.25
CA VAL A 295 -2.85 -11.42 -27.54
C VAL A 295 -3.31 -12.52 -26.59
N VAL A 296 -2.68 -13.69 -26.68
CA VAL A 296 -2.87 -14.80 -25.72
C VAL A 296 -1.56 -15.00 -24.99
N PHE A 297 -1.55 -14.73 -23.68
CA PHE A 297 -0.36 -14.85 -22.83
C PHE A 297 -0.12 -16.30 -22.39
N GLU A 298 1.15 -16.62 -22.09
CA GLU A 298 1.55 -17.93 -21.56
C GLU A 298 0.81 -18.27 -20.26
N ASP A 299 0.72 -17.30 -19.35
CA ASP A 299 -0.11 -17.38 -18.15
C ASP A 299 -1.48 -16.75 -18.44
N SER A 300 -2.49 -17.60 -18.67
CA SER A 300 -3.86 -17.15 -18.89
C SER A 300 -4.49 -16.69 -17.57
N PHE A 301 -4.57 -15.38 -17.39
CA PHE A 301 -5.23 -14.74 -16.27
C PHE A 301 -6.73 -14.58 -16.55
N LEU A 302 -7.57 -14.94 -15.57
CA LEU A 302 -9.00 -14.68 -15.58
C LEU A 302 -9.36 -13.82 -14.37
N PHE A 303 -10.21 -12.82 -14.60
CA PHE A 303 -10.81 -12.01 -13.55
C PHE A 303 -11.78 -12.85 -12.72
N SER A 304 -11.94 -12.49 -11.44
CA SER A 304 -12.92 -13.08 -10.53
C SER A 304 -14.35 -12.67 -10.91
N ASP A 305 -14.85 -13.21 -12.01
CA ASP A 305 -16.14 -12.90 -12.63
C ASP A 305 -16.67 -14.15 -13.38
N THR A 306 -17.84 -14.06 -14.01
CA THR A 306 -18.41 -15.11 -14.85
C THR A 306 -17.51 -15.47 -16.03
N VAL A 307 -17.61 -16.71 -16.51
CA VAL A 307 -16.94 -17.14 -17.74
C VAL A 307 -17.33 -16.23 -18.90
N ARG A 308 -18.61 -15.87 -19.00
CA ARG A 308 -19.14 -14.90 -19.96
C ARG A 308 -18.38 -13.58 -19.92
N ALA A 309 -18.25 -12.98 -18.73
CA ALA A 309 -17.62 -11.66 -18.56
C ALA A 309 -16.15 -11.69 -18.95
N ASN A 310 -15.44 -12.79 -18.66
CA ASN A 310 -14.06 -12.97 -19.07
C ASN A 310 -13.91 -13.04 -20.60
N ILE A 311 -14.76 -13.82 -21.30
CA ILE A 311 -14.74 -13.89 -22.77
C ILE A 311 -15.12 -12.55 -23.40
N ALA A 312 -16.11 -11.86 -22.85
CA ALA A 312 -16.57 -10.55 -23.32
C ALA A 312 -15.63 -9.39 -22.93
N PHE A 313 -14.58 -9.63 -22.15
CA PHE A 313 -13.69 -8.55 -21.67
C PHE A 313 -13.09 -7.73 -22.81
N GLY A 314 -12.69 -8.37 -23.91
CA GLY A 314 -12.14 -7.70 -25.09
C GLY A 314 -13.18 -6.91 -25.91
N ARG A 315 -14.47 -7.24 -25.79
CA ARG A 315 -15.60 -6.55 -26.44
C ARG A 315 -16.81 -6.58 -25.50
N PRO A 316 -16.94 -5.63 -24.55
CA PRO A 316 -17.97 -5.65 -23.51
C PRO A 316 -19.40 -5.68 -24.06
N ASP A 317 -19.62 -5.10 -25.24
CA ASP A 317 -20.92 -5.06 -25.93
C ASP A 317 -21.23 -6.33 -26.73
N ALA A 318 -20.39 -7.37 -26.65
CA ALA A 318 -20.59 -8.62 -27.38
C ALA A 318 -21.89 -9.31 -26.94
N THR A 319 -22.66 -9.74 -27.94
CA THR A 319 -23.89 -10.48 -27.72
C THR A 319 -23.60 -11.89 -27.18
N ASP A 320 -24.61 -12.45 -26.52
CA ASP A 320 -24.65 -13.84 -26.09
C ASP A 320 -24.28 -14.85 -27.18
N GLU A 321 -24.65 -14.57 -28.43
CA GLU A 321 -24.36 -15.42 -29.58
C GLU A 321 -22.89 -15.31 -30.01
N GLU A 322 -22.34 -14.09 -30.04
CA GLU A 322 -20.92 -13.84 -30.33
C GLU A 322 -20.01 -14.49 -29.27
N VAL A 323 -20.35 -14.38 -27.99
CA VAL A 323 -19.60 -15.02 -26.88
C VAL A 323 -19.58 -16.55 -27.05
N ARG A 324 -20.73 -17.16 -27.33
CA ARG A 324 -20.80 -18.62 -27.56
C ARG A 324 -20.09 -19.03 -28.85
N ALA A 325 -20.10 -18.19 -29.88
CA ALA A 325 -19.37 -18.45 -31.12
C ALA A 325 -17.85 -18.45 -30.89
N ALA A 326 -17.33 -17.47 -30.15
CA ALA A 326 -15.93 -17.41 -29.76
C ALA A 326 -15.53 -18.63 -28.92
N ALA A 327 -16.33 -19.00 -27.92
CA ALA A 327 -16.10 -20.17 -27.10
C ALA A 327 -16.10 -21.48 -27.90
N ARG A 328 -16.97 -21.63 -28.92
CA ARG A 328 -16.94 -22.79 -29.81
C ARG A 328 -15.67 -22.81 -30.67
N ALA A 329 -15.26 -21.66 -31.21
CA ALA A 329 -14.02 -21.55 -31.99
C ALA A 329 -12.79 -21.93 -31.15
N ALA A 330 -12.75 -21.53 -29.88
CA ALA A 330 -11.70 -21.89 -28.93
C ALA A 330 -11.86 -23.29 -28.30
N GLN A 331 -12.86 -24.07 -28.71
CA GLN A 331 -13.18 -25.39 -28.14
C GLN A 331 -13.44 -25.36 -26.62
N ALA A 332 -13.99 -24.25 -26.11
CA ALA A 332 -14.33 -24.05 -24.71
C ALA A 332 -15.80 -24.39 -24.38
N ASP A 333 -16.71 -24.20 -25.35
CA ASP A 333 -18.17 -24.32 -25.16
C ASP A 333 -18.59 -25.62 -24.46
N GLY A 334 -18.00 -26.76 -24.84
CA GLY A 334 -18.35 -28.06 -24.29
C GLY A 334 -18.08 -28.21 -22.79
N PHE A 335 -16.93 -27.71 -22.29
CA PHE A 335 -16.67 -27.78 -20.85
C PHE A 335 -17.41 -26.69 -20.09
N ILE A 336 -17.61 -25.51 -20.71
CA ILE A 336 -18.36 -24.41 -20.11
C ILE A 336 -19.80 -24.87 -19.86
N ALA A 337 -20.43 -25.54 -20.82
CA ALA A 337 -21.79 -26.09 -20.68
C ALA A 337 -21.93 -27.15 -19.57
N ALA A 338 -20.84 -27.82 -19.21
CA ALA A 338 -20.81 -28.81 -18.12
C ALA A 338 -20.60 -28.18 -16.73
N LEU A 339 -20.31 -26.87 -16.66
CA LEU A 339 -20.20 -26.16 -15.38
C LEU A 339 -21.59 -25.99 -14.74
N PRO A 340 -21.69 -25.89 -13.40
CA PRO A 340 -22.97 -25.82 -12.69
C PRO A 340 -23.90 -24.69 -13.16
N HIS A 341 -23.34 -23.57 -13.61
CA HIS A 341 -24.09 -22.42 -14.12
C HIS A 341 -23.72 -22.05 -15.56
N GLY A 342 -23.11 -22.97 -16.31
CA GLY A 342 -22.70 -22.71 -17.68
C GLY A 342 -21.77 -21.49 -17.79
N TYR A 343 -22.11 -20.57 -18.69
CA TYR A 343 -21.42 -19.30 -18.91
C TYR A 343 -21.51 -18.31 -17.74
N ASP A 344 -22.53 -18.45 -16.88
CA ASP A 344 -22.71 -17.61 -15.69
C ASP A 344 -21.95 -18.16 -14.47
N THR A 345 -21.17 -19.23 -14.65
CA THR A 345 -20.32 -19.77 -13.59
C THR A 345 -19.26 -18.74 -13.23
N VAL A 346 -19.25 -18.29 -11.98
CA VAL A 346 -18.22 -17.40 -11.45
C VAL A 346 -16.91 -18.16 -11.31
N VAL A 347 -15.87 -17.64 -11.95
CA VAL A 347 -14.52 -18.12 -11.83
C VAL A 347 -13.89 -17.44 -10.61
N GLY A 348 -13.39 -18.23 -9.65
CA GLY A 348 -12.79 -17.70 -8.42
C GLY A 348 -11.42 -17.02 -8.64
N GLU A 349 -10.81 -16.56 -7.56
CA GLU A 349 -9.52 -15.84 -7.59
C GLU A 349 -8.47 -16.63 -8.43
N GLN A 350 -7.94 -15.98 -9.47
CA GLN A 350 -6.98 -16.54 -10.44
C GLN A 350 -7.43 -17.77 -11.24
N GLY A 351 -8.73 -18.03 -11.41
CA GLY A 351 -9.14 -19.13 -12.28
C GLY A 351 -8.96 -20.53 -11.68
N LEU A 352 -8.78 -20.64 -10.37
CA LEU A 352 -8.41 -21.91 -9.70
C LEU A 352 -9.50 -23.01 -9.76
N THR A 353 -10.72 -22.67 -10.17
CA THR A 353 -11.80 -23.64 -10.42
C THR A 353 -11.68 -24.33 -11.79
N LEU A 354 -10.82 -23.83 -12.68
CA LEU A 354 -10.57 -24.37 -14.01
C LEU A 354 -9.17 -24.99 -14.09
N SER A 355 -9.04 -26.06 -14.87
CA SER A 355 -7.73 -26.62 -15.25
C SER A 355 -6.95 -25.64 -16.13
N GLY A 356 -5.62 -25.75 -16.19
CA GLY A 356 -4.78 -24.85 -17.00
C GLY A 356 -5.19 -24.79 -18.47
N GLY A 357 -5.47 -25.94 -19.09
CA GLY A 357 -5.95 -26.00 -20.48
C GLY A 357 -7.41 -25.55 -20.67
N GLN A 358 -8.21 -25.47 -19.62
CA GLN A 358 -9.51 -24.78 -19.68
C GLN A 358 -9.31 -23.27 -19.66
N ARG A 359 -8.47 -22.75 -18.75
CA ARG A 359 -8.16 -21.32 -18.69
C ARG A 359 -7.56 -20.78 -19.98
N GLN A 360 -6.68 -21.54 -20.63
CA GLN A 360 -6.06 -21.12 -21.89
C GLN A 360 -7.05 -21.05 -23.07
N ARG A 361 -8.16 -21.78 -22.99
CA ARG A 361 -9.22 -21.77 -24.02
C ARG A 361 -10.29 -20.71 -23.78
N VAL A 362 -10.36 -20.15 -22.57
CA VAL A 362 -11.26 -19.02 -22.22
C VAL A 362 -10.57 -17.73 -22.58
#